data_AF-A0A060BM34-F1
#
_entry.id   AF-A0A060BM34-F1
#
_cell.length_a   1.000
_cell.length_b   1.000
_cell.length_c   1.000
_cell.angle_alpha   90.00
_cell.angle_beta   90.00
_cell.angle_gamma   90.00
#
_symmetry.space_group_name_H-M   'P 1'
#
loop_
_entity.id
_entity.type
_entity.pdbx_description
1 polymer ?
#
loop_
_entity_poly.entity_id
_entity_poly.type
_entity_poly.pdbx_seq_one_letter_code
_entity_poly.pdbx_strand_id
1 'polypeptide(L)'
;MKSNLESGLVCLITVLMLFIVQGHANAQQVHRFDAAESFEKPLSGHFKMGSQDGRNADIVLNSRYLTIKGTPVLPVMGECHFSRIKPSHWKDVILKMKA
;
A
#
# COMPACT_ATOMS: atom_id res chain seq x y z
N MET A 1 -17.30 -4.88 67.50
CA MET A 1 -17.48 -5.86 66.41
C MET A 1 -17.90 -5.24 65.06
N LYS A 2 -18.48 -4.02 65.02
CA LYS A 2 -18.80 -3.31 63.75
C LYS A 2 -17.56 -2.72 63.04
N SER A 3 -16.57 -2.24 63.80
CA SER A 3 -15.35 -1.61 63.27
C SER A 3 -14.45 -2.52 62.42
N ASN A 4 -14.44 -3.83 62.70
CA ASN A 4 -13.61 -4.81 61.99
C ASN A 4 -14.27 -5.28 60.69
N LEU A 5 -15.60 -5.14 60.59
CA LEU A 5 -16.37 -5.48 59.39
C LEU A 5 -16.28 -4.35 58.34
N GLU A 6 -16.36 -3.09 58.80
CA GLU A 6 -16.19 -1.89 57.95
C GLU A 6 -14.77 -1.81 57.35
N SER A 7 -13.73 -2.09 58.16
CA SER A 7 -12.34 -2.09 57.70
C SER A 7 -12.03 -3.27 56.76
N GLY A 8 -12.65 -4.43 56.97
CA GLY A 8 -12.58 -5.56 56.03
C GLY A 8 -13.25 -5.25 54.69
N LEU A 9 -14.39 -4.56 54.70
CA LEU A 9 -15.12 -4.16 53.50
C LEU A 9 -14.36 -3.11 52.68
N VAL A 10 -13.76 -2.11 53.33
CA VAL A 10 -12.91 -1.10 52.68
C VAL A 10 -11.66 -1.74 52.07
N CYS A 11 -11.04 -2.71 52.76
CA CYS A 11 -9.91 -3.47 52.23
C CYS A 11 -10.31 -4.30 51.00
N LEU A 12 -11.48 -4.94 51.03
CA LEU A 12 -12.00 -5.71 49.89
C LEU A 12 -12.30 -4.84 48.67
N ILE A 13 -12.94 -3.67 48.88
CA ILE A 13 -13.27 -2.73 47.80
C ILE A 13 -12.00 -2.14 47.18
N THR A 14 -11.00 -1.79 47.99
CA THR A 14 -9.72 -1.27 47.50
C THR A 14 -8.94 -2.32 46.70
N VAL A 15 -8.90 -3.57 47.18
CA VAL A 15 -8.30 -4.68 46.42
C VAL A 15 -9.04 -4.92 45.10
N LEU A 16 -10.38 -4.91 45.11
CA LEU A 16 -11.19 -5.09 43.90
C LEU A 16 -10.96 -3.95 42.88
N MET A 17 -10.89 -2.69 43.34
CA MET A 17 -10.55 -1.56 42.47
C MET A 17 -9.15 -1.69 41.86
N LEU A 18 -8.16 -2.19 42.61
CA LEU A 18 -6.81 -2.43 42.09
C LEU A 18 -6.81 -3.46 40.95
N PHE A 19 -7.59 -4.55 41.07
CA PHE A 19 -7.71 -5.55 40.02
C PHE A 19 -8.38 -5.01 38.74
N ILE A 20 -9.38 -4.14 38.87
CA ILE A 20 -10.06 -3.53 37.72
C ILE A 20 -9.11 -2.63 36.92
N VAL A 21 -8.27 -1.83 37.60
CA VAL A 21 -7.29 -0.94 36.95
C VAL A 21 -6.23 -1.71 36.15
N GLN A 22 -5.81 -2.90 36.61
CA GLN A 22 -4.88 -3.76 35.88
C GLN A 22 -5.47 -4.37 34.59
N GLY A 23 -6.79 -4.61 34.57
CA GLY A 23 -7.50 -5.13 33.38
C GLY A 23 -7.58 -4.12 32.23
N HIS A 24 -7.73 -2.83 32.52
CA HIS A 24 -7.81 -1.78 31.49
C HIS A 24 -6.49 -1.53 30.75
N ALA A 25 -5.35 -1.70 31.42
CA ALA A 25 -4.03 -1.48 30.81
C ALA A 25 -3.68 -2.51 29.71
N ASN A 26 -4.22 -3.73 29.80
CA ASN A 26 -3.96 -4.80 28.83
C ASN A 26 -4.85 -4.72 27.57
N ALA A 27 -5.86 -3.84 27.54
CA ALA A 27 -6.78 -3.70 26.42
C ALA A 27 -6.26 -2.80 25.29
N GLN A 28 -5.19 -2.03 25.53
CA GLN A 28 -4.64 -1.11 24.54
C GLN A 28 -3.62 -1.80 23.64
N GLN A 29 -4.10 -2.68 22.76
CA GLN A 29 -3.26 -3.32 21.74
C GLN A 29 -3.01 -2.33 20.59
N VAL A 30 -1.84 -1.68 20.61
CA VAL A 30 -1.43 -0.74 19.55
C VAL A 30 -0.93 -1.55 18.34
N HIS A 31 -1.75 -1.64 17.29
CA HIS A 31 -1.33 -2.21 16.01
C HIS A 31 -0.51 -1.18 15.24
N ARG A 32 0.78 -1.47 15.09
CA ARG A 32 1.68 -0.69 14.23
C ARG A 32 1.75 -1.39 12.88
N PHE A 33 1.31 -0.71 11.83
CA PHE A 33 1.50 -1.15 10.46
C PHE A 33 2.69 -0.42 9.88
N ASP A 34 3.75 -1.16 9.55
CA ASP A 34 4.85 -0.62 8.77
C ASP A 34 4.56 -0.82 7.29
N ALA A 35 4.19 0.26 6.60
CA ALA A 35 3.93 0.23 5.17
C ALA A 35 5.22 0.05 4.32
N ALA A 36 6.40 0.13 4.94
CA ALA A 36 7.67 -0.14 4.25
C ALA A 36 7.93 -1.64 4.06
N GLU A 37 7.36 -2.52 4.90
CA GLU A 37 7.56 -3.98 4.78
C GLU A 37 6.64 -4.65 3.75
N SER A 38 5.60 -3.97 3.25
CA SER A 38 4.56 -4.58 2.42
C SER A 38 4.90 -4.73 0.93
N PHE A 39 6.18 -4.77 0.56
CA PHE A 39 6.57 -4.93 -0.84
C PHE A 39 6.83 -6.39 -1.19
N GLU A 40 5.77 -7.13 -1.47
CA GLU A 40 5.89 -8.43 -2.15
C GLU A 40 6.63 -8.28 -3.47
N LYS A 41 7.59 -9.20 -3.71
CA LYS A 41 8.37 -9.27 -4.94
C LYS A 41 7.44 -9.28 -6.16
N PRO A 42 7.66 -8.44 -7.18
CA PRO A 42 6.84 -8.44 -8.38
C PRO A 42 6.85 -9.82 -9.05
N LEU A 43 5.67 -10.35 -9.37
CA LEU A 43 5.52 -11.60 -10.09
C LEU A 43 5.85 -11.38 -11.57
N SER A 44 6.67 -12.25 -12.16
CA SER A 44 7.06 -12.19 -13.58
C SER A 44 6.63 -13.46 -14.33
N GLY A 45 6.63 -13.44 -15.66
CA GLY A 45 6.42 -14.64 -16.50
C GLY A 45 4.97 -15.12 -16.65
N HIS A 46 4.00 -14.42 -16.06
CA HIS A 46 2.58 -14.76 -16.17
C HIS A 46 1.88 -14.13 -17.39
N PHE A 47 2.48 -13.12 -18.01
CA PHE A 47 2.01 -12.55 -19.27
C PHE A 47 2.62 -13.27 -20.48
N LYS A 48 1.78 -13.63 -21.45
CA LYS A 48 2.22 -14.20 -22.73
C LYS A 48 2.69 -13.08 -23.66
N MET A 49 3.99 -12.77 -23.62
CA MET A 49 4.59 -11.64 -24.36
C MET A 49 5.00 -11.97 -25.81
N GLY A 50 4.79 -13.21 -26.27
CA GLY A 50 5.28 -13.66 -27.58
C GLY A 50 6.81 -13.82 -27.62
N SER A 51 7.37 -14.02 -28.81
CA SER A 51 8.82 -14.15 -29.00
C SER A 51 9.50 -12.78 -28.84
N GLN A 52 10.64 -12.73 -28.14
CA GLN A 52 11.44 -11.52 -27.95
C GLN A 52 12.36 -11.24 -29.14
N ASP A 53 11.90 -11.55 -30.35
CA ASP A 53 12.74 -11.61 -31.53
C ASP A 53 12.50 -10.31 -32.33
N GLY A 54 13.13 -9.20 -31.92
CA GLY A 54 13.02 -7.93 -32.64
C GLY A 54 13.26 -6.68 -31.78
N ARG A 55 13.01 -5.49 -32.36
CA ARG A 55 13.19 -4.17 -31.70
C ARG A 55 12.42 -3.99 -30.38
N ASN A 56 11.44 -4.83 -30.10
CA ASN A 56 10.59 -4.78 -28.91
C ASN A 56 10.99 -5.78 -27.81
N ALA A 57 12.09 -6.54 -27.99
CA ALA A 57 12.63 -7.49 -27.01
C ALA A 57 12.88 -6.85 -25.63
N ASP A 58 13.05 -5.53 -25.61
CA ASP A 58 13.42 -4.75 -24.45
C ASP A 58 12.25 -4.40 -23.52
N ILE A 59 11.00 -4.72 -23.88
CA ILE A 59 9.82 -4.43 -23.05
C ILE A 59 9.33 -5.69 -22.34
N VAL A 60 9.44 -5.70 -21.01
CA VAL A 60 8.98 -6.82 -20.17
C VAL A 60 8.03 -6.31 -19.10
N LEU A 61 6.90 -7.00 -18.91
CA LEU A 61 5.89 -6.66 -17.91
C LEU A 61 5.96 -7.60 -16.70
N ASN A 62 5.72 -7.06 -15.52
CA ASN A 62 5.45 -7.83 -14.30
C ASN A 62 4.16 -7.34 -13.64
N SER A 63 3.82 -7.87 -12.46
CA SER A 63 2.57 -7.53 -11.77
C SER A 63 2.46 -6.08 -11.26
N ARG A 64 3.52 -5.27 -11.37
CA ARG A 64 3.60 -3.91 -10.80
C ARG A 64 4.08 -2.84 -11.80
N TYR A 65 4.98 -3.18 -12.70
CA TYR A 65 5.60 -2.23 -13.63
C TYR A 65 6.03 -2.91 -14.93
N LEU A 66 6.35 -2.09 -15.93
CA LEU A 66 7.06 -2.54 -17.12
C LEU A 66 8.53 -2.17 -17.02
N THR A 67 9.39 -2.90 -17.70
CA THR A 67 10.78 -2.53 -17.92
C THR A 67 10.97 -2.19 -19.38
N ILE A 68 11.77 -1.16 -19.65
CA ILE A 68 12.25 -0.81 -20.99
C ILE A 68 13.77 -0.91 -20.93
N LYS A 69 14.37 -1.84 -21.67
CA LYS A 69 15.82 -2.12 -21.64
C LYS A 69 16.31 -2.40 -20.22
N GLY A 70 15.53 -3.16 -19.45
CA GLY A 70 15.80 -3.47 -18.04
C GLY A 70 15.53 -2.33 -17.05
N THR A 71 15.21 -1.11 -17.51
CA THR A 71 14.90 0.00 -16.61
C THR A 71 13.41 -0.04 -16.21
N PRO A 72 13.06 -0.09 -14.92
CA PRO A 72 11.67 -0.10 -14.48
C PRO A 72 11.00 1.25 -14.74
N VAL A 73 9.78 1.22 -15.30
CA VAL A 73 8.98 2.39 -15.65
C VAL A 73 7.53 2.15 -15.22
N LEU A 74 6.93 3.14 -14.56
CA LEU A 74 5.48 3.25 -14.47
C LEU A 74 5.01 4.18 -15.60
N PRO A 75 4.28 3.67 -16.60
CA PRO A 75 3.85 4.51 -17.72
C PRO A 75 2.74 5.46 -17.26
N VAL A 76 3.04 6.76 -17.25
CA VAL A 76 2.02 7.81 -17.16
C VAL A 76 1.65 8.19 -18.59
N MET A 77 0.44 7.83 -19.01
CA MET A 77 -0.02 7.97 -20.39
C MET A 77 -1.25 8.89 -20.46
N GLY A 78 -1.43 9.51 -21.62
CA GLY A 78 -2.66 10.21 -21.98
C GLY A 78 -3.33 9.58 -23.19
N GLU A 79 -4.61 9.87 -23.39
CA GLU A 79 -5.39 9.42 -24.55
C GLU A 79 -5.37 10.49 -25.65
N CYS A 80 -5.08 10.10 -26.89
CA CYS A 80 -5.13 10.99 -28.04
C CYS A 80 -5.62 10.27 -29.28
N HIS A 81 -6.73 10.74 -29.86
CA HIS A 81 -7.29 10.23 -31.11
C HIS A 81 -6.83 11.06 -32.30
N PHE A 82 -5.86 10.53 -33.07
CA PHE A 82 -5.31 11.23 -34.25
C PHE A 82 -6.38 11.59 -35.29
N SER A 83 -7.44 10.78 -35.41
CA SER A 83 -8.56 11.00 -36.33
C SER A 83 -9.40 12.24 -36.01
N ARG A 84 -9.32 12.74 -34.78
CA ARG A 84 -10.03 13.96 -34.33
C ARG A 84 -9.17 15.22 -34.41
N ILE A 85 -7.93 15.10 -34.89
CA ILE A 85 -6.95 16.19 -34.94
C ILE A 85 -6.43 16.31 -36.37
N LYS A 86 -6.38 17.53 -36.90
CA LYS A 86 -5.78 17.76 -38.23
C LYS A 86 -4.31 17.30 -38.22
N PRO A 87 -3.79 16.65 -39.28
CA PRO A 87 -2.41 16.16 -39.32
C PRO A 87 -1.35 17.23 -38.98
N SER A 88 -1.60 18.48 -39.38
CA SER A 88 -0.73 19.63 -39.07
C SER A 88 -0.59 19.92 -37.57
N HIS A 89 -1.52 19.46 -36.73
CA HIS A 89 -1.53 19.69 -35.28
C HIS A 89 -1.08 18.48 -34.45
N TRP A 90 -0.82 17.32 -35.05
CA TRP A 90 -0.41 16.13 -34.29
C TRP A 90 0.84 16.37 -33.45
N LYS A 91 1.86 17.01 -34.05
CA LYS A 91 3.11 17.32 -33.34
C LYS A 91 2.87 18.19 -32.12
N ASP A 92 2.04 19.23 -32.24
CA ASP A 92 1.72 20.15 -31.15
C ASP A 92 0.99 19.42 -30.01
N VAL A 93 0.00 18.57 -30.33
CA VAL A 93 -0.72 17.78 -29.33
C VAL A 93 0.22 16.80 -28.60
N ILE A 94 1.09 16.09 -29.33
CA ILE A 94 2.06 15.17 -28.73
C ILE A 94 3.05 15.92 -27.82
N LEU A 95 3.50 17.10 -28.22
CA LEU A 95 4.39 17.93 -27.39
C LEU A 95 3.71 18.41 -26.11
N LYS A 96 2.43 18.78 -26.18
CA LYS A 96 1.63 19.13 -25.00
C LYS A 96 1.44 17.97 -24.03
N MET A 97 1.34 16.74 -24.53
CA MET A 97 1.26 15.53 -23.68
C MET A 97 2.60 15.15 -23.06
N LYS A 98 3.73 15.57 -23.68
CA LYS A 98 5.08 15.29 -23.19
C LYS A 98 5.56 16.28 -22.13
N ALA A 99 5.09 17.52 -22.21
CA ALA A 99 5.41 18.61 -21.28
C ALA A 99 4.94 18.28 -19.85
#